data_AF-T1IVG2-F1
#
_entry.id   AF-T1IVG2-F1
#
_cell.length_a   1.000
_cell.length_b   1.000
_cell.length_c   1.000
_cell.angle_alpha   90.00
_cell.angle_beta   90.00
_cell.angle_gamma   90.00
#
_symmetry.space_group_name_H-M   'P 1'
#
loop_
_entity.id
_entity.type
_entity.pdbx_description
1 polymer ?
#
loop_
_entity_poly.entity_id
_entity_poly.type
_entity_poly.pdbx_seq_one_letter_code
_entity_poly.pdbx_strand_id
1 'polypeptide(L)'
;MELEKELTVQSKVNTDLKRLLVASVGEDLEARVHFLTEDKVKLAHDVHHYVQRLLDDHEEMEKLSIQCDVWRSKFLASSLVVDELAKLKAVLSHRYNEVLDTLQNLLDDQMNICQQLQNSYGYLKAVQKNVEPLIDQQCRQPDSIVSLSTEIEKIALKLHLIIGNSNKTFFVDKGKINFSPAQEKAKKMISESRLCFRPPSIPGIAQALRRHWDFIPMLVTNV
;
A
#
# COMPACT_ATOMS: atom_id res chain seq x y z
N MET A 1 -0.89 -119.08 -22.13
CA MET A 1 0.00 -118.43 -23.11
C MET A 1 -0.64 -117.21 -23.77
N GLU A 2 -1.94 -117.23 -24.12
CA GLU A 2 -2.68 -116.03 -24.62
C GLU A 2 -2.70 -114.89 -23.58
N LEU A 3 -3.10 -115.20 -22.34
CA LEU A 3 -3.26 -114.21 -21.25
C LEU A 3 -1.96 -113.47 -20.89
N GLU A 4 -0.82 -114.15 -20.91
CA GLU A 4 0.47 -113.55 -20.57
C GLU A 4 0.91 -112.56 -21.67
N LYS A 5 0.63 -112.87 -22.93
CA LYS A 5 0.88 -111.97 -24.06
C LYS A 5 -0.01 -110.72 -23.95
N GLU A 6 -1.29 -110.88 -23.62
CA GLU A 6 -2.19 -109.74 -23.39
C GLU A 6 -1.73 -108.87 -22.21
N LEU A 7 -1.30 -109.48 -21.10
CA LEU A 7 -0.79 -108.75 -19.93
C LEU A 7 0.48 -107.94 -20.25
N THR A 8 1.41 -108.50 -21.02
CA THR A 8 2.63 -107.77 -21.44
C THR A 8 2.32 -106.62 -22.39
N VAL A 9 1.39 -106.80 -23.32
CA VAL A 9 0.91 -105.72 -24.20
C VAL A 9 0.24 -104.63 -23.38
N GLN A 10 -0.63 -104.98 -22.43
CA GLN A 10 -1.30 -104.02 -21.55
C GLN A 10 -0.31 -103.25 -20.67
N SER A 11 0.70 -103.91 -20.12
CA SER A 11 1.77 -103.26 -19.34
C SER A 11 2.57 -102.28 -20.19
N LYS A 12 2.86 -102.64 -21.44
CA LYS A 12 3.56 -101.76 -22.40
C LYS A 12 2.73 -100.53 -22.73
N VAL A 13 1.45 -100.72 -23.08
CA VAL A 13 0.52 -99.62 -23.37
C VAL A 13 0.35 -98.71 -22.15
N ASN A 14 0.23 -99.25 -20.94
CA ASN A 14 0.14 -98.46 -19.71
C ASN A 14 1.40 -97.62 -19.47
N THR A 15 2.57 -98.18 -19.74
CA THR A 15 3.85 -97.48 -19.63
C THR A 15 3.95 -96.34 -20.65
N ASP A 16 3.57 -96.59 -21.90
CA ASP A 16 3.63 -95.59 -22.96
C ASP A 16 2.56 -94.50 -22.74
N LEU A 17 1.36 -94.84 -22.26
CA LEU A 17 0.33 -93.87 -21.87
C LEU A 17 0.78 -92.99 -20.70
N LYS A 18 1.42 -93.57 -19.67
CA LYS A 18 1.99 -92.78 -18.56
C LYS A 18 3.06 -91.82 -19.05
N ARG A 19 3.94 -92.27 -19.95
CA ARG A 19 4.96 -91.40 -20.55
C ARG A 19 4.35 -90.26 -21.34
N LEU A 20 3.35 -90.55 -22.19
CA LEU A 20 2.64 -89.53 -22.96
C LEU A 20 1.87 -88.55 -22.07
N LEU A 21 1.22 -89.04 -21.01
CA LEU A 21 0.53 -88.18 -20.05
C LEU A 21 1.51 -87.28 -19.30
N VAL A 22 2.63 -87.84 -18.81
CA VAL A 22 3.68 -87.06 -18.14
C VAL A 22 4.28 -86.02 -19.09
N ALA A 23 4.50 -86.37 -20.37
CA ALA A 23 4.97 -85.44 -21.38
C ALA A 23 3.95 -84.31 -21.64
N SER A 24 2.68 -84.65 -21.85
CA SER A 24 1.61 -83.67 -22.12
C SER A 24 1.35 -82.73 -20.94
N VAL A 25 1.33 -83.25 -19.71
CA VAL A 25 1.18 -82.43 -18.49
C VAL A 25 2.44 -81.62 -18.21
N GLY A 26 3.62 -82.16 -18.51
CA GLY A 26 4.89 -81.45 -18.40
C GLY A 26 4.94 -80.24 -19.32
N GLU A 27 4.53 -80.41 -20.58
CA GLU A 27 4.46 -79.35 -21.59
C GLU A 27 3.47 -78.24 -21.20
N ASP A 28 2.26 -78.58 -20.76
CA ASP A 28 1.25 -77.59 -20.31
C ASP A 28 1.73 -76.81 -19.08
N LEU A 29 2.39 -77.49 -18.13
CA LEU A 29 2.97 -76.84 -16.95
C LEU A 29 4.11 -75.89 -17.33
N GLU A 30 5.00 -76.32 -18.24
CA GLU A 30 6.11 -75.50 -18.73
C GLU A 30 5.60 -74.23 -19.42
N ALA A 31 4.60 -74.36 -20.30
CA ALA A 31 3.96 -73.22 -20.95
C ALA A 31 3.35 -72.24 -19.94
N ARG A 32 2.67 -72.75 -18.91
CA ARG A 32 2.08 -71.91 -17.85
C ARG A 32 3.14 -71.19 -17.01
N VAL A 33 4.22 -71.88 -16.65
CA VAL A 33 5.34 -71.27 -15.91
C VAL A 33 6.01 -70.18 -16.75
N HIS A 34 6.21 -70.42 -18.05
CA HIS A 34 6.77 -69.43 -18.96
C HIS A 34 5.89 -68.17 -19.00
N PHE A 35 4.58 -68.33 -19.23
CA PHE A 35 3.63 -67.21 -19.24
C PHE A 35 3.65 -66.41 -17.93
N LEU A 36 3.57 -67.09 -16.78
CA LEU A 36 3.61 -66.44 -15.48
C LEU A 36 4.94 -65.74 -15.20
N THR A 37 6.05 -66.28 -15.72
CA THR A 37 7.37 -65.66 -15.57
C THR A 37 7.46 -64.38 -16.40
N GLU A 38 6.98 -64.39 -17.65
CA GLU A 38 6.89 -63.19 -18.46
C GLU A 38 6.00 -62.12 -17.83
N ASP A 39 4.82 -62.51 -17.34
CA ASP A 39 3.89 -61.59 -16.69
C ASP A 39 4.49 -60.96 -15.42
N LYS A 40 5.16 -61.77 -14.60
CA LYS A 40 5.89 -61.27 -13.43
C LYS A 40 6.99 -60.29 -13.82
N VAL A 41 7.74 -60.54 -14.90
CA VAL A 41 8.78 -59.63 -15.39
C VAL A 41 8.17 -58.31 -15.87
N LYS A 42 7.05 -58.36 -16.62
CA LYS A 42 6.33 -57.16 -17.06
C LYS A 42 5.83 -56.36 -15.88
N LEU A 43 5.17 -57.00 -14.92
CA LEU A 43 4.65 -56.31 -13.73
C LEU A 43 5.77 -55.70 -12.88
N ALA A 44 6.92 -56.37 -12.75
CA ALA A 44 8.08 -55.81 -12.06
C ALA A 44 8.61 -54.56 -12.77
N HIS A 45 8.61 -54.55 -14.10
CA HIS A 45 8.98 -53.38 -14.90
C HIS A 45 7.98 -52.23 -14.72
N ASP A 46 6.68 -52.51 -14.78
CA ASP A 46 5.63 -51.51 -14.60
C ASP A 46 5.68 -50.87 -13.21
N VAL A 47 5.84 -51.70 -12.17
CA VAL A 47 6.01 -51.22 -10.79
C VAL A 47 7.24 -50.32 -10.68
N HIS A 48 8.38 -50.71 -11.27
CA HIS A 48 9.57 -49.87 -11.27
C HIS A 48 9.33 -48.52 -11.97
N HIS A 49 8.69 -48.55 -13.14
CA HIS A 49 8.35 -47.35 -13.89
C HIS A 49 7.43 -46.41 -13.09
N TYR A 50 6.40 -46.94 -12.42
CA TYR A 50 5.52 -46.13 -11.58
C TYR A 50 6.23 -45.56 -10.35
N VAL A 51 7.11 -46.33 -9.71
CA VAL A 51 7.92 -45.85 -8.58
C VAL A 51 8.80 -44.69 -9.03
N GLN A 52 9.48 -44.80 -10.18
CA GLN A 52 10.30 -43.72 -10.70
C GLN A 52 9.47 -42.47 -10.99
N ARG A 53 8.33 -42.64 -11.66
CA ARG A 53 7.42 -41.52 -11.93
C ARG A 53 6.91 -40.84 -10.66
N LEU A 54 6.58 -41.60 -9.61
CA LEU A 54 6.17 -41.04 -8.33
C LEU A 54 7.29 -40.22 -7.66
N LEU A 55 8.55 -40.64 -7.82
CA LEU A 55 9.70 -39.87 -7.31
C LEU A 55 9.87 -38.56 -8.08
N ASP A 56 9.75 -38.58 -9.40
CA ASP A 56 9.84 -37.39 -10.25
C ASP A 56 8.72 -36.39 -9.93
N ASP A 57 7.46 -36.87 -9.85
CA ASP A 57 6.29 -36.07 -9.48
C ASP A 57 6.45 -35.47 -8.07
N HIS A 58 7.06 -36.21 -7.14
CA HIS A 58 7.34 -35.72 -5.79
C HIS A 58 8.38 -34.60 -5.79
N GLU A 59 9.46 -34.74 -6.56
CA GLU A 59 10.48 -33.69 -6.69
C GLU A 59 9.90 -32.41 -7.32
N GLU A 60 9.02 -32.54 -8.32
CA GLU A 60 8.30 -31.39 -8.90
C GLU A 60 7.40 -30.72 -7.86
N MET A 61 6.66 -31.50 -7.07
CA MET A 61 5.82 -30.98 -6.00
C MET A 61 6.64 -30.22 -4.95
N GLU A 62 7.81 -30.73 -4.56
CA GLU A 62 8.71 -30.03 -3.62
C GLU A 62 9.23 -28.73 -4.22
N LYS A 63 9.63 -28.71 -5.50
CA LYS A 63 10.04 -27.49 -6.20
C LYS A 63 8.94 -26.44 -6.21
N LEU A 64 7.70 -26.84 -6.52
CA LEU A 64 6.55 -25.94 -6.50
C LEU A 64 6.26 -25.43 -5.08
N SER A 65 6.35 -26.29 -4.07
CA SER A 65 6.18 -25.90 -2.66
C SER A 65 7.19 -24.81 -2.26
N ILE A 66 8.47 -24.97 -2.60
CA ILE A 66 9.51 -23.97 -2.33
C ILE A 66 9.18 -22.66 -3.04
N GLN A 67 8.73 -22.70 -4.29
CA GLN A 67 8.33 -21.50 -5.02
C GLN A 67 7.14 -20.80 -4.34
N CYS A 68 6.14 -21.54 -3.89
CA CYS A 68 5.00 -21.00 -3.15
C CYS A 68 5.46 -20.26 -1.88
N ASP A 69 6.44 -20.79 -1.14
CA ASP A 69 6.98 -20.15 0.06
C ASP A 69 7.75 -18.86 -0.26
N VAL A 70 8.53 -18.86 -1.35
CA VAL A 70 9.21 -17.66 -1.85
C VAL A 70 8.19 -16.60 -2.25
N TRP A 71 7.15 -16.96 -3.00
CA TRP A 71 6.09 -16.05 -3.41
C TRP A 71 5.29 -15.51 -2.23
N ARG A 72 4.98 -16.36 -1.24
CA ARG A 72 4.33 -15.92 0.01
C ARG A 72 5.17 -14.87 0.74
N SER A 73 6.48 -15.11 0.86
CA SER A 73 7.41 -14.19 1.52
C SER A 73 7.53 -12.85 0.75
N LYS A 74 7.62 -12.92 -0.58
CA LYS A 74 7.66 -11.75 -1.48
C LYS A 74 6.40 -10.90 -1.40
N PHE A 75 5.24 -11.55 -1.44
CA PHE A 75 3.95 -10.89 -1.28
C PHE A 75 3.87 -10.20 0.08
N LEU A 76 4.21 -10.90 1.18
CA LEU A 76 4.17 -10.34 2.52
C LEU A 76 5.07 -9.12 2.67
N ALA A 77 6.31 -9.18 2.17
CA ALA A 77 7.23 -8.04 2.20
C ALA A 77 6.66 -6.85 1.41
N SER A 78 6.05 -7.10 0.25
CA SER A 78 5.41 -6.06 -0.57
C SER A 78 4.19 -5.45 0.12
N SER A 79 3.35 -6.27 0.76
CA SER A 79 2.19 -5.82 1.54
C SER A 79 2.60 -4.89 2.69
N LEU A 80 3.64 -5.25 3.44
CA LEU A 80 4.15 -4.41 4.53
C LEU A 80 4.61 -3.02 4.05
N VAL A 81 5.27 -2.97 2.88
CA VAL A 81 5.68 -1.71 2.26
C VAL A 81 4.48 -0.86 1.86
N VAL A 82 3.45 -1.48 1.27
CA VAL A 82 2.21 -0.80 0.90
C VAL A 82 1.49 -0.25 2.13
N ASP A 83 1.44 -1.01 3.22
CA ASP A 83 0.83 -0.57 4.48
C ASP A 83 1.57 0.65 5.05
N GLU A 84 2.90 0.65 5.02
CA GLU A 84 3.68 1.78 5.50
C GLU A 84 3.49 3.02 4.61
N LEU A 85 3.43 2.85 3.29
CA LEU A 85 3.10 3.93 2.37
C LEU A 85 1.68 4.47 2.60
N ALA A 86 0.70 3.61 2.89
CA ALA A 86 -0.66 4.01 3.21
C ALA A 86 -0.72 4.84 4.50
N LYS A 87 0.02 4.45 5.54
CA LYS A 87 0.16 5.23 6.78
C LYS A 87 0.79 6.59 6.52
N LEU A 88 1.90 6.65 5.79
CA LEU A 88 2.57 7.90 5.45
C LEU A 88 1.65 8.82 4.65
N LYS A 89 0.90 8.27 3.68
CA LYS A 89 -0.11 9.01 2.92
C LYS A 89 -1.21 9.57 3.81
N ALA A 90 -1.71 8.78 4.76
CA ALA A 90 -2.74 9.21 5.69
C ALA A 90 -2.25 10.36 6.59
N VAL A 91 -1.03 10.24 7.13
CA VAL A 91 -0.40 11.30 7.93
C VAL A 91 -0.22 12.58 7.12
N LEU A 92 0.32 12.48 5.91
CA LEU A 92 0.53 13.65 5.04
C LEU A 92 -0.79 14.31 4.64
N SER A 93 -1.80 13.51 4.29
CA SER A 93 -3.14 14.00 3.95
C SER A 93 -3.78 14.74 5.12
N HIS A 94 -3.66 14.18 6.33
CA HIS A 94 -4.14 14.84 7.54
C HIS A 94 -3.44 16.19 7.75
N ARG A 95 -2.11 16.23 7.68
CA ARG A 95 -1.35 17.49 7.82
C ARG A 95 -1.70 18.50 6.74
N TYR A 96 -1.89 18.06 5.51
CA TYR A 96 -2.33 18.92 4.40
C TYR A 96 -3.69 19.57 4.70
N ASN A 97 -4.65 18.78 5.16
CA ASN A 97 -5.97 19.29 5.57
C ASN A 97 -5.86 20.25 6.75
N GLU A 98 -5.03 19.94 7.76
CA GLU A 98 -4.80 20.84 8.90
C GLU A 98 -4.27 22.21 8.44
N VAL A 99 -3.35 22.22 7.46
CA VAL A 99 -2.81 23.46 6.89
C VAL A 99 -3.88 24.21 6.11
N LEU A 100 -4.65 23.53 5.26
CA LEU A 100 -5.76 24.15 4.54
C LEU A 100 -6.78 24.79 5.49
N ASP A 101 -7.16 24.08 6.56
CA ASP A 101 -8.07 24.61 7.58
C ASP A 101 -7.48 25.86 8.25
N THR A 102 -6.18 25.86 8.58
CA THR A 102 -5.55 27.07 9.15
C THR A 102 -5.53 28.24 8.18
N LEU A 103 -5.28 27.99 6.89
CA LEU A 103 -5.30 29.03 5.87
C LEU A 103 -6.70 29.63 5.72
N GLN A 104 -7.73 28.79 5.70
CA GLN A 104 -9.12 29.25 5.64
C GLN A 104 -9.46 30.14 6.84
N ASN A 105 -9.14 29.69 8.06
CA ASN A 105 -9.37 30.46 9.27
C ASN A 105 -8.62 31.81 9.25
N LEU A 106 -7.39 31.84 8.72
CA LEU A 106 -6.63 33.09 8.58
C LEU A 106 -7.25 34.06 7.57
N LEU A 107 -7.80 33.56 6.47
CA LEU A 107 -8.52 34.38 5.49
C LEU A 107 -9.81 34.94 6.09
N ASP A 108 -10.55 34.14 6.84
CA ASP A 108 -11.77 34.57 7.54
C ASP A 108 -11.44 35.64 8.59
N ASP A 109 -10.36 35.47 9.36
CA ASP A 109 -9.85 36.47 10.29
C ASP A 109 -9.49 37.79 9.59
N GLN A 110 -8.81 37.71 8.44
CA GLN A 110 -8.47 38.91 7.67
C GLN A 110 -9.72 39.62 7.16
N MET A 111 -10.72 38.88 6.68
CA MET A 111 -11.98 39.45 6.22
C MET A 111 -12.73 40.13 7.38
N ASN A 112 -12.76 39.49 8.55
CA ASN A 112 -13.33 40.07 9.77
C ASN A 112 -12.61 41.38 10.15
N ILE A 113 -11.28 41.39 10.13
CA ILE A 113 -10.48 42.60 10.41
C ILE A 113 -10.78 43.72 9.40
N CYS A 114 -10.86 43.40 8.10
CA CYS A 114 -11.23 44.36 7.06
C CYS A 114 -12.58 45.01 7.38
N GLN A 115 -13.58 44.19 7.68
CA GLN A 115 -14.94 44.66 7.95
C GLN A 115 -14.98 45.57 9.18
N GLN A 116 -14.28 45.21 10.26
CA GLN A 116 -14.21 46.02 11.47
C GLN A 116 -13.51 47.37 11.23
N LEU A 117 -12.43 47.38 10.45
CA LEU A 117 -11.74 48.61 10.06
C LEU A 117 -12.63 49.49 9.18
N GLN A 118 -13.31 48.92 8.19
CA GLN A 118 -14.25 49.66 7.34
C GLN A 118 -15.40 50.28 8.15
N ASN A 119 -15.98 49.53 9.09
CA ASN A 119 -17.01 50.04 9.99
C ASN A 119 -16.47 51.20 10.85
N SER A 120 -15.29 51.03 11.44
CA SER A 120 -14.62 52.05 12.26
C SER A 120 -14.34 53.33 11.47
N TYR A 121 -13.82 53.20 10.24
CA TYR A 121 -13.65 54.31 9.32
C TYR A 121 -14.98 55.02 9.01
N GLY A 122 -16.04 54.26 8.75
CA GLY A 122 -17.40 54.79 8.55
C GLY A 122 -17.89 55.61 9.74
N TYR A 123 -17.75 55.09 10.96
CA TYR A 123 -18.12 55.81 12.19
C TYR A 123 -17.31 57.08 12.39
N LEU A 124 -15.98 57.01 12.25
CA LEU A 124 -15.11 58.18 12.43
C LEU A 124 -15.36 59.25 11.36
N LYS A 125 -15.61 58.86 10.11
CA LYS A 125 -15.96 59.79 9.04
C LYS A 125 -17.32 60.46 9.30
N ALA A 126 -18.30 59.73 9.82
CA ALA A 126 -19.58 60.30 10.23
C ALA A 126 -19.41 61.31 11.38
N VAL A 127 -18.59 60.99 12.39
CA VAL A 127 -18.25 61.92 13.48
C VAL A 127 -17.53 63.16 12.94
N GLN A 128 -16.55 63.00 12.06
CA GLN A 128 -15.84 64.10 11.43
C GLN A 128 -16.79 65.06 10.70
N LYS A 129 -17.74 64.53 9.92
CA LYS A 129 -18.74 65.34 9.22
C LYS A 129 -19.65 66.14 10.17
N ASN A 130 -19.91 65.61 11.38
CA ASN A 130 -20.73 66.29 12.39
C ASN A 130 -19.95 67.35 13.19
N VAL A 131 -18.63 67.21 13.31
CA VAL A 131 -17.76 68.14 14.05
C VAL A 131 -17.29 69.31 13.18
N GLU A 132 -17.14 69.12 11.87
CA GLU A 132 -16.65 70.15 10.96
C GLU A 132 -17.36 70.06 9.58
N PRO A 133 -18.23 71.01 9.20
CA PRO A 133 -18.96 70.93 7.93
C PRO A 133 -18.13 71.38 6.71
N LEU A 134 -16.82 71.59 6.81
CA LEU A 134 -16.02 72.16 5.72
C LEU A 134 -14.70 71.42 5.50
N ILE A 135 -14.70 70.51 4.53
CA ILE A 135 -14.17 70.68 3.16
C ILE A 135 -14.24 69.29 2.52
N ASP A 136 -14.87 69.21 1.34
CA ASP A 136 -14.84 68.05 0.45
C ASP A 136 -13.39 67.72 0.04
N GLN A 137 -12.65 67.04 0.91
CA GLN A 137 -11.45 66.34 0.51
C GLN A 137 -11.86 64.95 0.05
N GLN A 138 -11.71 64.71 -1.26
CA GLN A 138 -11.83 63.40 -1.90
C GLN A 138 -11.02 62.35 -1.12
N CYS A 139 -11.69 61.67 -0.19
CA CYS A 139 -11.14 60.47 0.41
C CYS A 139 -11.21 59.39 -0.66
N ARG A 140 -10.09 59.10 -1.31
CA ARG A 140 -9.94 57.90 -2.13
C ARG A 140 -10.34 56.70 -1.27
N GLN A 141 -11.11 55.76 -1.83
CA GLN A 141 -11.36 54.52 -1.13
C GLN A 141 -10.02 53.80 -0.93
N PRO A 142 -9.64 53.48 0.31
CA PRO A 142 -8.41 52.74 0.55
C PRO A 142 -8.56 51.28 0.10
N ASP A 143 -7.70 50.85 -0.83
CA ASP A 143 -7.72 49.52 -1.46
C ASP A 143 -7.07 48.40 -0.63
N SER A 144 -6.46 48.71 0.52
CA SER A 144 -5.70 47.75 1.34
C SER A 144 -5.98 47.92 2.84
N ILE A 145 -5.94 46.83 3.62
CA ILE A 145 -6.07 46.85 5.09
C ILE A 145 -5.11 47.87 5.72
N VAL A 146 -3.87 47.91 5.23
CA VAL A 146 -2.84 48.80 5.78
C VAL A 146 -3.20 50.24 5.48
N SER A 147 -3.62 50.56 4.25
CA SER A 147 -4.02 51.91 3.89
C SER A 147 -5.29 52.35 4.65
N LEU A 148 -6.28 51.47 4.81
CA LEU A 148 -7.45 51.67 5.68
C LEU A 148 -7.05 52.04 7.10
N SER A 149 -6.14 51.26 7.71
CA SER A 149 -5.67 51.50 9.08
C SER A 149 -4.95 52.84 9.22
N THR A 150 -4.11 53.22 8.23
CA THR A 150 -3.39 54.50 8.27
C THR A 150 -4.32 55.69 8.09
N GLU A 151 -5.39 55.57 7.29
CA GLU A 151 -6.38 56.64 7.14
C GLU A 151 -7.25 56.79 8.38
N ILE A 152 -7.63 55.68 9.02
CA ILE A 152 -8.29 55.70 10.34
C ILE A 152 -7.42 56.41 11.37
N GLU A 153 -6.13 56.10 11.43
CA GLU A 153 -5.19 56.74 12.36
C GLU A 153 -5.06 58.26 12.09
N LYS A 154 -4.96 58.67 10.81
CA LYS A 154 -4.93 60.09 10.43
C LYS A 154 -6.20 60.83 10.83
N ILE A 155 -7.39 60.26 10.59
CA ILE A 155 -8.67 60.88 10.97
C ILE A 155 -8.80 60.96 12.49
N ALA A 156 -8.45 59.88 13.20
CA ALA A 156 -8.48 59.86 14.66
C ALA A 156 -7.54 60.91 15.27
N LEU A 157 -6.33 61.08 14.74
CA LEU A 157 -5.40 62.13 15.17
C LEU A 157 -5.94 63.54 14.92
N LYS A 158 -6.54 63.79 13.74
CA LYS A 158 -7.18 65.08 13.45
C LYS A 158 -8.33 65.38 14.41
N LEU A 159 -9.23 64.42 14.65
CA LEU A 159 -10.33 64.57 15.60
C LEU A 159 -9.84 64.78 17.03
N HIS A 160 -8.77 64.08 17.45
CA HIS A 160 -8.17 64.28 18.77
C HIS A 160 -7.63 65.70 18.96
N LEU A 161 -6.98 66.27 17.94
CA LEU A 161 -6.50 67.65 17.99
C LEU A 161 -7.64 68.68 18.07
N ILE A 162 -8.79 68.38 17.45
CA ILE A 162 -9.95 69.28 17.42
C ILE A 162 -10.77 69.19 18.74
N ILE A 163 -10.94 67.98 19.29
CA ILE A 163 -11.77 67.72 20.48
C ILE A 163 -10.96 67.84 21.78
N GLY A 164 -9.66 67.49 21.77
CA GLY A 164 -8.79 67.42 22.93
C GLY A 164 -7.97 68.68 23.15
N ASN A 165 -8.37 69.50 24.12
CA ASN A 165 -7.59 70.66 24.56
C ASN A 165 -6.35 70.19 25.36
N SER A 166 -5.15 70.44 24.84
CA SER A 166 -3.81 70.44 25.50
C SER A 166 -3.22 69.14 26.08
N ASN A 167 -2.03 68.80 25.56
CA ASN A 167 -0.84 68.27 26.27
C ASN A 167 -0.90 66.94 27.05
N LYS A 168 -1.76 65.98 26.68
CA LYS A 168 -1.53 64.57 27.04
C LYS A 168 -1.65 63.68 25.82
N THR A 169 -0.51 63.40 25.19
CA THR A 169 -0.39 62.26 24.28
C THR A 169 -0.74 61.01 25.06
N PHE A 170 -1.93 60.45 24.80
CA PHE A 170 -2.22 59.10 25.27
C PHE A 170 -1.18 58.18 24.65
N PHE A 171 -0.31 57.65 25.50
CA PHE A 171 0.53 56.52 25.13
C PHE A 171 -0.42 55.44 24.65
N VAL A 172 -0.34 55.10 23.35
CA VAL A 172 -0.86 53.83 22.87
C VAL A 172 -0.04 52.79 23.61
N ASP A 173 -0.58 52.30 24.73
CA ASP A 173 -0.03 51.14 25.40
C ASP A 173 0.07 50.08 24.31
N LYS A 174 1.30 49.63 24.01
CA LYS A 174 1.52 48.50 23.11
C LYS A 174 1.08 47.25 23.87
N GLY A 175 -0.21 47.20 24.20
CA GLY A 175 -0.86 46.03 24.74
C GLY A 175 -0.50 44.87 23.82
N LYS A 176 -0.08 43.76 24.43
CA LYS A 176 0.28 42.52 23.71
C LYS A 176 -0.79 42.29 22.65
N ILE A 177 -0.42 42.41 21.38
CA ILE A 177 -1.32 42.11 20.27
C ILE A 177 -1.60 40.62 20.39
N ASN A 178 -2.77 40.28 20.92
CA ASN A 178 -3.19 38.89 21.03
C ASN A 178 -3.40 38.39 19.61
N PHE A 179 -2.58 37.43 19.21
CA PHE A 179 -2.73 36.77 17.91
C PHE A 179 -4.06 36.01 17.91
N SER A 180 -4.73 35.98 16.77
CA SER A 180 -5.90 35.11 16.62
C SER A 180 -5.50 33.65 16.89
N PRO A 181 -6.39 32.80 17.44
CA PRO A 181 -6.16 31.36 17.57
C PRO A 181 -5.63 30.71 16.28
N ALA A 182 -6.06 31.18 15.10
CA ALA A 182 -5.57 30.68 13.81
C ALA A 182 -4.11 31.10 13.54
N GLN A 183 -3.70 32.29 13.96
CA GLN A 183 -2.34 32.81 13.81
C GLN A 183 -1.36 32.10 14.77
N GLU A 184 -1.80 31.76 15.97
CA GLU A 184 -1.01 30.93 16.90
C GLU A 184 -0.83 29.51 16.37
N LYS A 185 -1.91 28.91 15.86
CA LYS A 185 -1.87 27.58 15.22
C LYS A 185 -0.94 27.58 14.00
N ALA A 186 -1.00 28.61 13.15
CA ALA A 186 -0.10 28.74 12.00
C ALA A 186 1.37 28.92 12.42
N LYS A 187 1.66 29.73 13.44
CA LYS A 187 3.02 29.85 14.00
C LYS A 187 3.55 28.52 14.53
N LYS A 188 2.71 27.76 15.23
CA LYS A 188 3.06 26.43 15.72
C LYS A 188 3.37 25.47 14.57
N MET A 189 2.54 25.42 13.53
CA MET A 189 2.78 24.60 12.34
C MET A 189 4.08 24.96 11.62
N ILE A 190 4.40 26.25 11.51
CA ILE A 190 5.66 26.73 10.90
C ILE A 190 6.89 26.30 11.73
N SER A 191 6.76 26.27 13.07
CA SER A 191 7.84 25.80 13.95
C SER A 191 8.04 24.28 13.87
N GLU A 192 6.95 23.50 13.76
CA GLU A 192 6.99 22.04 13.69
C GLU A 192 7.49 21.53 12.33
N SER A 193 7.18 22.21 11.23
CA SER A 193 7.60 21.83 9.88
C SER A 193 9.11 21.92 9.65
N ARG A 194 9.86 22.69 10.46
CA ARG A 194 11.33 22.72 10.43
C ARG A 194 12.00 21.49 11.06
N LEU A 195 11.30 20.76 11.93
CA LEU A 195 11.82 19.58 12.62
C LEU A 195 11.51 18.26 11.91
N CYS A 196 10.46 18.23 11.08
CA CYS A 196 9.94 16.98 10.49
C CYS A 196 10.43 16.69 9.07
N PHE A 197 11.19 17.58 8.42
CA PHE A 197 11.73 17.33 7.07
C PHE A 197 13.04 16.53 7.13
N ARG A 198 13.04 15.41 7.85
CA ARG A 198 13.98 14.33 7.57
C ARG A 198 13.18 13.26 6.85
N PRO A 199 13.14 13.25 5.50
CA PRO A 199 12.51 12.15 4.80
C PRO A 199 13.16 10.87 5.33
N PRO A 200 12.38 9.88 5.82
CA PRO A 200 12.95 8.59 6.18
C PRO A 200 13.68 8.11 4.95
N SER A 201 14.95 7.73 5.11
CA SER A 201 15.84 7.33 4.03
C SER A 201 15.11 6.34 3.12
N ILE A 202 14.60 6.86 1.99
CA ILE A 202 13.97 6.10 0.91
C ILE A 202 14.95 5.16 0.15
N PRO A 203 16.31 5.16 0.33
CA PRO A 203 17.15 4.25 -0.44
C PRO A 203 16.79 2.78 -0.28
N GLY A 204 16.31 2.36 0.90
CA GLY A 204 16.00 0.95 1.16
C GLY A 204 14.79 0.43 0.39
N ILE A 205 13.68 1.17 0.40
CA ILE A 205 12.39 0.69 -0.13
C ILE A 205 12.34 0.82 -1.65
N ALA A 206 12.82 1.93 -2.22
CA ALA A 206 12.84 2.09 -3.68
C ALA A 206 13.84 1.15 -4.37
N GLN A 207 14.96 0.83 -3.71
CA GLN A 207 15.95 -0.13 -4.23
C GLN A 207 15.50 -1.58 -4.01
N ALA A 208 14.79 -1.88 -2.91
CA ALA A 208 14.18 -3.19 -2.66
C ALA A 208 13.03 -3.48 -3.63
N LEU A 209 12.16 -2.51 -3.89
CA LEU A 209 11.09 -2.64 -4.89
C LEU A 209 11.67 -2.77 -6.31
N ARG A 210 12.67 -1.98 -6.70
CA ARG A 210 13.27 -2.10 -8.04
C ARG A 210 13.86 -3.50 -8.28
N ARG A 211 14.61 -4.05 -7.32
CA ARG A 211 15.11 -5.44 -7.38
C ARG A 211 14.01 -6.50 -7.40
N HIS A 212 12.86 -6.22 -6.77
CA HIS A 212 11.74 -7.15 -6.71
C HIS A 212 10.91 -7.17 -8.01
N TRP A 213 10.78 -6.02 -8.69
CA TRP A 213 9.97 -5.87 -9.90
C TRP A 213 10.74 -6.14 -11.20
N ASP A 214 12.08 -6.01 -11.21
CA ASP A 214 12.91 -6.29 -12.39
C ASP A 214 12.92 -7.80 -12.81
N PHE A 215 12.40 -8.70 -11.97
CA PHE A 215 12.32 -10.15 -12.25
C PHE A 215 10.96 -10.63 -12.80
N ILE A 216 9.99 -9.73 -12.96
CA ILE A 216 8.65 -10.06 -13.46
C ILE A 216 8.59 -10.42 -14.97
N PRO A 217 9.55 -10.04 -15.87
CA PRO A 217 9.43 -10.41 -17.29
C PRO A 217 9.68 -11.89 -17.64
N MET A 218 10.15 -12.75 -16.73
CA MET A 218 10.52 -14.14 -17.11
C MET A 218 9.36 -15.15 -17.12
N LEU A 219 8.14 -14.76 -16.74
CA LEU A 219 6.98 -15.68 -16.70
C LEU A 219 5.86 -15.34 -17.70
N VAL A 220 6.04 -14.35 -18.58
CA VAL A 220 5.08 -14.06 -19.66
C VAL A 220 5.59 -14.54 -21.04
N THR A 221 6.77 -15.16 -21.11
CA THR A 221 7.36 -15.64 -22.37
C THR A 221 7.28 -17.15 -22.61
N ASN A 222 6.62 -17.92 -21.73
CA ASN A 222 6.38 -19.36 -21.95
C ASN A 222 4.95 -19.76 -21.53
N VAL A 223 3.95 -19.15 -22.17
CA VAL A 223 2.61 -19.72 -22.35
C VAL A 223 2.27 -19.66 -23.83
#